data_AF-M6R628-F1
#
_entry.id   AF-M6R628-F1
#
_cell.length_a   1.000
_cell.length_b   1.000
_cell.length_c   1.000
_cell.angle_alpha   90.00
_cell.angle_beta   90.00
_cell.angle_gamma   90.00
#
_symmetry.space_group_name_H-M   'P 1'
#
loop_
_entity.id
_entity.type
_entity.pdbx_description
1 polymer ?
#
loop_
_entity_poly.entity_id
_entity_poly.type
_entity_poly.pdbx_seq_one_letter_code
_entity_poly.pdbx_strand_id
1 'polypeptide(L)'
;MPDSVLDVLQKEERSGIIITNYFRYLIALFFLVQIAVNVENGNGKFNFIAFSIYLFLTLSHTIVIRVCPISIVNVFNYFTLFAEYLLILGVLLFYTFTIKNVNLGFALKHTINLFFLFPIIYSLLQFKIRFVFIGLFLFYAIYFSILWIAVSTNQLTYTKDWGHYISGPGILIEDIVAGKPGMYFCFAMMISMGIFRTISMVRRIGIAEGQKKGTL
;
A
#
# COMPACT_ATOMS: atom_id res chain seq x y z
N MET A 1 11.27 -27.44 -11.82
CA MET A 1 12.16 -26.88 -10.79
C MET A 1 12.56 -28.02 -9.88
N PRO A 2 13.77 -28.09 -9.34
CA PRO A 2 14.05 -29.06 -8.28
C PRO A 2 13.09 -28.76 -7.12
N ASP A 3 12.36 -29.77 -6.64
CA ASP A 3 11.27 -29.61 -5.66
C ASP A 3 11.75 -28.90 -4.38
N SER A 4 13.03 -29.06 -4.03
CA SER A 4 13.66 -28.38 -2.90
C SER A 4 13.65 -26.84 -2.99
N VAL A 5 13.77 -26.25 -4.18
CA VAL A 5 13.81 -24.78 -4.36
C VAL A 5 12.42 -24.18 -4.24
N LEU A 6 11.41 -24.91 -4.76
CA LEU A 6 10.01 -24.47 -4.67
C LEU A 6 9.54 -24.49 -3.21
N ASP A 7 9.91 -25.52 -2.45
CA ASP A 7 9.57 -25.63 -1.02
C ASP A 7 10.19 -24.51 -0.18
N VAL A 8 11.44 -24.13 -0.47
CA VAL A 8 12.10 -23.00 0.20
C VAL A 8 11.37 -21.69 -0.10
N LEU A 9 11.03 -21.45 -1.37
CA LEU A 9 10.28 -20.23 -1.75
C LEU A 9 8.90 -20.18 -1.09
N GLN A 10 8.17 -21.29 -1.02
CA GLN A 10 6.87 -21.35 -0.35
C GLN A 10 6.98 -21.09 1.16
N LYS A 11 8.04 -21.59 1.81
CA LYS A 11 8.32 -21.30 3.22
C LYS A 11 8.64 -19.82 3.45
N GLU A 12 9.47 -19.24 2.60
CA GLU A 12 9.80 -17.81 2.65
C GLU A 12 8.56 -16.93 2.42
N GLU A 13 7.71 -17.26 1.44
CA GLU A 13 6.44 -16.55 1.23
C GLU A 13 5.53 -16.63 2.47
N ARG A 14 5.41 -17.80 3.10
CA ARG A 14 4.62 -17.97 4.32
C ARG A 14 5.18 -17.15 5.48
N SER A 15 6.49 -17.17 5.68
CA SER A 15 7.16 -16.32 6.66
C SER A 15 6.94 -14.84 6.36
N GLY A 16 7.01 -14.46 5.08
CA GLY A 16 6.73 -13.10 4.61
C GLY A 16 5.32 -12.62 4.93
N ILE A 17 4.31 -13.47 4.79
CA ILE A 17 2.92 -13.16 5.18
C ILE A 17 2.82 -12.89 6.69
N ILE A 18 3.48 -13.71 7.51
CA ILE A 18 3.50 -13.55 8.97
C ILE A 18 4.20 -12.22 9.35
N ILE A 19 5.38 -11.96 8.78
CA ILE A 19 6.14 -10.73 9.03
C ILE A 19 5.34 -9.49 8.61
N THR A 20 4.69 -9.54 7.46
CA THR A 20 3.81 -8.45 6.99
C THR A 20 2.71 -8.16 8.01
N ASN A 21 2.12 -9.20 8.58
CA ASN A 21 1.08 -9.04 9.58
C ASN A 21 1.62 -8.41 10.88
N TYR A 22 2.86 -8.71 11.28
CA TYR A 22 3.52 -7.99 12.38
C TYR A 22 3.76 -6.51 12.06
N PHE A 23 4.19 -6.19 10.83
CA PHE A 23 4.31 -4.80 10.39
C PHE A 23 2.97 -4.06 10.42
N ARG A 24 1.86 -4.74 10.10
CA ARG A 24 0.52 -4.14 10.23
C ARG A 24 0.20 -3.74 11.67
N TYR A 25 0.58 -4.55 12.66
CA TYR A 25 0.44 -4.18 14.07
C TYR A 25 1.31 -2.99 14.47
N LEU A 26 2.53 -2.90 13.94
CA LEU A 26 3.40 -1.74 14.15
C LEU A 26 2.78 -0.46 13.58
N ILE A 27 2.18 -0.54 12.39
CA ILE A 27 1.46 0.58 11.78
C ILE A 27 0.17 0.90 12.54
N ALA A 28 -0.52 -0.10 13.09
CA ALA A 28 -1.66 0.13 13.98
C ALA A 28 -1.23 0.95 15.20
N LEU A 29 -0.10 0.60 15.83
CA LEU A 29 0.44 1.36 16.95
C LEU A 29 0.77 2.80 16.55
N PHE A 30 1.41 3.00 15.39
CA PHE A 30 1.68 4.33 14.85
C PHE A 30 0.38 5.15 14.67
N PHE A 31 -0.66 4.57 14.07
CA PHE A 31 -1.95 5.24 13.92
C PHE A 31 -2.63 5.53 15.27
N LEU A 32 -2.55 4.63 16.24
CA LEU A 32 -3.10 4.85 17.58
C LEU A 32 -2.43 6.06 18.24
N VAL A 33 -1.11 6.17 18.16
CA VAL A 33 -0.36 7.33 18.67
C VAL A 33 -0.77 8.61 17.96
N GLN A 34 -0.87 8.59 16.62
CA GLN A 34 -1.31 9.75 15.85
C GLN A 34 -2.71 10.22 16.25
N ILE A 35 -3.64 9.29 16.47
CA ILE A 35 -5.02 9.60 16.90
C ILE A 35 -5.02 10.17 18.32
N ALA A 36 -4.25 9.58 19.24
CA ALA A 36 -4.17 10.04 20.63
C ALA A 36 -3.58 11.45 20.73
N VAL A 37 -2.51 11.74 19.99
CA VAL A 37 -1.85 13.06 20.01
C VAL A 37 -2.69 14.13 19.31
N ASN A 38 -3.46 13.76 18.28
CA ASN A 38 -4.28 14.70 17.51
C ASN A 38 -5.77 14.64 17.86
N VAL A 39 -6.13 14.21 19.07
CA VAL A 39 -7.53 14.01 19.48
C VAL A 39 -8.37 15.29 19.38
N GLU A 40 -7.74 16.46 19.59
CA GLU A 40 -8.39 17.78 19.55
C GLU A 40 -8.40 18.42 18.16
N ASN A 41 -7.51 17.99 17.25
CA ASN A 41 -7.27 18.64 15.96
C ASN A 41 -8.01 17.98 14.78
N GLY A 42 -8.63 16.81 14.99
CA GLY A 42 -9.31 16.04 13.96
C GLY A 42 -10.66 15.47 14.40
N ASN A 43 -11.31 14.71 13.51
CA ASN A 43 -12.52 14.00 13.90
C ASN A 43 -12.16 12.70 14.62
N GLY A 44 -12.02 12.77 15.95
CA GLY A 44 -11.63 11.64 16.79
C GLY A 44 -12.55 10.42 16.62
N LYS A 45 -13.87 10.63 16.47
CA LYS A 45 -14.84 9.54 16.26
C LYS A 45 -14.59 8.80 14.95
N PHE A 46 -14.46 9.53 13.84
CA PHE A 46 -14.20 8.93 12.54
C PHE A 46 -12.84 8.22 12.50
N ASN A 47 -11.79 8.87 13.04
CA ASN A 47 -10.47 8.27 13.11
C ASN A 47 -10.47 6.98 13.94
N PHE A 48 -11.19 6.95 15.07
CA PHE A 48 -11.32 5.75 15.89
C PHE A 48 -12.06 4.61 15.18
N ILE A 49 -13.10 4.94 14.40
CA ILE A 49 -13.80 3.95 13.56
C ILE A 49 -12.86 3.40 12.49
N ALA A 50 -12.15 4.26 11.75
CA ALA A 50 -11.21 3.83 10.72
C ALA A 50 -10.08 2.95 11.32
N PHE A 51 -9.55 3.34 12.48
CA PHE A 51 -8.57 2.55 13.22
C PHE A 51 -9.12 1.20 13.67
N SER A 52 -10.37 1.15 14.16
CA SER A 52 -11.01 -0.09 14.58
C SER A 52 -11.23 -1.05 13.40
N ILE A 53 -11.59 -0.53 12.23
CA ILE A 53 -11.69 -1.32 10.99
C ILE A 53 -10.32 -1.88 10.60
N TYR A 54 -9.26 -1.06 10.63
CA TYR A 54 -7.89 -1.51 10.35
C TYR A 54 -7.42 -2.59 11.32
N LEU A 55 -7.67 -2.41 12.62
CA LEU A 55 -7.30 -3.35 13.66
C LEU A 55 -8.08 -4.66 13.53
N PHE A 56 -9.38 -4.59 13.26
CA PHE A 56 -10.22 -5.76 13.01
C PHE A 56 -9.74 -6.56 11.79
N LEU A 57 -9.39 -5.86 10.70
CA LEU A 57 -8.83 -6.49 9.49
C LEU A 57 -7.51 -7.22 9.82
N THR A 58 -6.62 -6.57 10.59
CA THR A 58 -5.34 -7.13 11.01
C THR A 58 -5.50 -8.35 11.94
N LEU A 59 -6.40 -8.26 12.93
CA LEU A 59 -6.71 -9.36 13.83
C LEU A 59 -7.34 -10.55 13.10
N SER A 60 -8.28 -10.28 12.18
CA SER A 60 -8.89 -11.30 11.34
C SER A 60 -7.84 -12.01 10.49
N HIS A 61 -6.88 -11.28 9.92
CA HIS A 61 -5.79 -11.87 9.16
C HIS A 61 -4.90 -12.78 10.04
N THR A 62 -4.60 -12.37 11.28
CA THR A 62 -3.87 -13.22 12.24
C THR A 62 -4.58 -14.55 12.47
N ILE A 63 -5.90 -14.54 12.63
CA ILE A 63 -6.71 -15.75 12.82
C ILE A 63 -6.64 -16.63 11.56
N VAL A 64 -6.83 -16.04 10.39
CA VAL A 64 -6.79 -16.76 9.09
C VAL A 64 -5.42 -17.40 8.86
N ILE A 65 -4.32 -16.69 9.13
CA ILE A 65 -2.96 -17.23 9.00
C ILE A 65 -2.73 -18.44 9.92
N ARG A 66 -3.31 -18.45 11.11
CA ARG A 66 -3.12 -19.51 12.12
C ARG A 66 -3.97 -20.74 11.88
N VAL A 67 -5.22 -20.55 11.45
CA VAL A 67 -6.24 -21.62 11.45
C VAL A 67 -6.50 -22.17 10.05
N CYS A 68 -6.35 -21.37 9.00
CA CYS A 68 -6.81 -21.73 7.66
C CYS A 68 -5.69 -22.34 6.80
N PRO A 69 -6.05 -23.19 5.81
CA PRO A 69 -5.12 -23.67 4.79
C PRO A 69 -4.57 -22.53 3.93
N ILE A 70 -3.39 -22.74 3.34
CA ILE A 70 -2.64 -21.73 2.57
C ILE A 70 -3.45 -21.10 1.43
N SER A 71 -4.35 -21.85 0.80
CA SER A 71 -5.23 -21.34 -0.26
C SER A 71 -6.14 -20.22 0.24
N ILE A 72 -6.71 -20.37 1.44
CA ILE A 72 -7.57 -19.35 2.06
C ILE A 72 -6.73 -18.15 2.49
N VAL A 73 -5.54 -18.37 3.05
CA VAL A 73 -4.61 -17.29 3.40
C VAL A 73 -4.25 -16.46 2.17
N ASN A 74 -4.04 -17.10 1.02
CA ASN A 74 -3.75 -16.41 -0.23
C ASN A 74 -4.93 -15.54 -0.70
N VAL A 75 -6.15 -16.04 -0.65
CA VAL A 75 -7.36 -15.26 -1.00
C VAL A 75 -7.54 -14.08 -0.04
N PHE A 76 -7.39 -14.32 1.27
CA PHE A 76 -7.54 -13.28 2.28
C PHE A 76 -6.49 -12.18 2.16
N ASN A 77 -5.28 -12.50 1.68
CA ASN A 77 -4.26 -11.50 1.38
C ASN A 77 -4.71 -10.52 0.28
N TYR A 78 -5.36 -10.99 -0.79
CA TYR A 78 -5.96 -10.09 -1.79
C TYR A 78 -7.06 -9.24 -1.16
N PHE A 79 -7.97 -9.84 -0.40
CA PHE A 79 -9.03 -9.10 0.30
C PHE A 79 -8.45 -7.99 1.18
N THR A 80 -7.39 -8.30 1.94
CA THR A 80 -6.73 -7.34 2.82
C THR A 80 -6.10 -6.19 2.02
N LEU A 81 -5.45 -6.49 0.90
CA LEU A 81 -4.90 -5.48 -0.01
C LEU A 81 -6.01 -4.50 -0.46
N PHE A 82 -7.13 -5.01 -0.99
CA PHE A 82 -8.24 -4.16 -1.43
C PHE A 82 -8.85 -3.36 -0.26
N ALA A 83 -9.05 -3.99 0.90
CA ALA A 83 -9.62 -3.35 2.07
C ALA A 83 -8.73 -2.21 2.59
N GLU A 84 -7.40 -2.37 2.57
CA GLU A 84 -6.45 -1.31 2.94
C GLU A 84 -6.54 -0.11 2.00
N TYR A 85 -6.59 -0.34 0.68
CA TYR A 85 -6.79 0.75 -0.29
C TYR A 85 -8.13 1.47 -0.08
N LEU A 86 -9.22 0.73 0.12
CA LEU A 86 -10.54 1.32 0.38
C LEU A 86 -10.57 2.11 1.68
N LEU A 87 -9.88 1.63 2.73
CA LEU A 87 -9.82 2.33 4.00
C LEU A 87 -9.06 3.65 3.88
N ILE A 88 -7.90 3.65 3.21
CA ILE A 88 -7.12 4.87 2.97
C ILE A 88 -7.93 5.86 2.12
N LEU A 89 -8.59 5.37 1.07
CA LEU A 89 -9.50 6.18 0.25
C LEU A 89 -10.64 6.78 1.08
N GLY A 90 -11.28 5.98 1.92
CA GLY A 90 -12.37 6.43 2.79
C GLY A 90 -11.93 7.55 3.74
N VAL A 91 -10.74 7.42 4.34
CA VAL A 91 -10.17 8.47 5.20
C VAL A 91 -9.85 9.72 4.39
N LEU A 92 -9.23 9.59 3.22
CA LEU A 92 -8.90 10.71 2.34
C LEU A 92 -10.16 11.48 1.91
N LEU A 93 -11.18 10.78 1.45
CA LEU A 93 -12.44 11.40 1.01
C LEU A 93 -13.18 12.04 2.18
N PHE A 94 -13.23 11.40 3.35
CA PHE A 94 -13.86 11.98 4.53
C PHE A 94 -13.27 13.36 4.86
N TYR A 95 -11.94 13.46 4.94
CA TYR A 95 -11.29 14.74 5.21
C TYR A 95 -11.43 15.74 4.06
N THR A 96 -11.55 15.27 2.82
CA THR A 96 -11.75 16.15 1.67
C THR A 96 -13.14 16.78 1.65
N PHE A 97 -14.18 16.01 1.96
CA PHE A 97 -15.57 16.46 1.91
C PHE A 97 -16.06 17.16 3.19
N THR A 98 -15.32 17.05 4.30
CA THR A 98 -15.68 17.72 5.56
C THR A 98 -15.12 19.14 5.70
N ILE A 99 -14.26 19.57 4.79
CA ILE A 99 -13.70 20.94 4.77
C ILE A 99 -14.72 21.91 4.17
N LYS A 100 -14.80 23.12 4.74
CA LYS A 100 -15.81 24.16 4.45
C LYS A 100 -15.82 24.68 3.00
N ASN A 101 -14.86 24.27 2.16
CA ASN A 101 -14.80 24.50 0.72
C ASN A 101 -14.19 23.25 0.07
N VAL A 102 -15.04 22.38 -0.50
CA VAL A 102 -14.58 21.13 -1.12
C VAL A 102 -13.67 21.47 -2.30
N ASN A 103 -12.40 21.10 -2.17
CA ASN A 103 -11.40 21.21 -3.22
C ASN A 103 -10.74 19.83 -3.35
N LEU A 104 -11.07 19.10 -4.41
CA LEU A 104 -10.50 17.77 -4.66
C LEU A 104 -8.99 17.82 -4.95
N GLY A 105 -8.45 19.01 -5.21
CA GLY A 105 -7.02 19.27 -5.20
C GLY A 105 -6.33 18.98 -3.87
N PHE A 106 -7.05 19.17 -2.76
CA PHE A 106 -6.60 18.71 -1.44
C PHE A 106 -6.34 17.20 -1.48
N ALA A 107 -7.33 16.40 -1.91
CA ALA A 107 -7.21 14.95 -1.96
C ALA A 107 -6.00 14.49 -2.80
N LEU A 108 -5.75 15.13 -3.94
CA LEU A 108 -4.66 14.74 -4.85
C LEU A 108 -3.27 15.11 -4.33
N LYS A 109 -3.15 16.15 -3.50
CA LYS A 109 -1.85 16.59 -2.97
C LYS A 109 -1.57 16.10 -1.54
N HIS A 110 -2.61 15.69 -0.81
CA HIS A 110 -2.53 15.42 0.61
C HIS A 110 -1.50 14.35 0.96
N THR A 111 -0.87 14.49 2.13
CA THR A 111 0.14 13.56 2.64
C THR A 111 -0.43 12.16 2.90
N ILE A 112 -1.73 12.05 3.18
CA ILE A 112 -2.43 10.75 3.30
C ILE A 112 -2.25 9.88 2.05
N ASN A 113 -2.05 10.47 0.87
CA ASN A 113 -1.77 9.68 -0.33
C ASN A 113 -0.55 8.77 -0.14
N LEU A 114 0.48 9.22 0.60
CA LEU A 114 1.67 8.42 0.87
C LEU A 114 1.35 7.10 1.59
N PHE A 115 0.22 6.99 2.28
CA PHE A 115 -0.20 5.74 2.92
C PHE A 115 -0.57 4.66 1.90
N PHE A 116 -0.90 5.01 0.65
CA PHE A 116 -1.06 4.04 -0.44
C PHE A 116 0.25 3.33 -0.81
N LEU A 117 1.41 3.78 -0.32
CA LEU A 117 2.66 3.03 -0.45
C LEU A 117 2.74 1.85 0.51
N PHE A 118 2.06 1.85 1.66
CA PHE A 118 2.17 0.75 2.63
C PHE A 118 1.79 -0.61 2.02
N PRO A 119 0.65 -0.77 1.32
CA PRO A 119 0.32 -2.05 0.72
C PRO A 119 1.31 -2.49 -0.38
N ILE A 120 1.91 -1.54 -1.09
CA ILE A 120 2.97 -1.81 -2.09
C ILE A 120 4.25 -2.31 -1.37
N ILE A 121 4.65 -1.66 -0.29
CA ILE A 121 5.82 -2.03 0.52
C ILE A 121 5.62 -3.41 1.16
N TYR A 122 4.41 -3.73 1.64
CA TYR A 122 4.10 -5.07 2.18
C TYR A 122 4.35 -6.18 1.16
N SER A 123 4.16 -5.90 -0.13
CA SER A 123 4.41 -6.86 -1.19
C SER A 123 5.88 -7.29 -1.29
N LEU A 124 6.81 -6.42 -0.87
CA LEU A 124 8.24 -6.74 -0.73
C LEU A 124 8.45 -7.83 0.32
N LEU A 125 7.84 -7.67 1.49
CA LEU A 125 7.96 -8.60 2.62
C LEU A 125 7.35 -9.96 2.29
N GLN A 126 6.30 -9.99 1.47
CA GLN A 126 5.63 -11.22 1.05
C GLN A 126 6.28 -11.91 -0.16
N PHE A 127 7.30 -11.31 -0.78
CA PHE A 127 7.90 -11.76 -2.05
C PHE A 127 6.89 -11.89 -3.22
N LYS A 128 5.77 -11.15 -3.20
CA LYS A 128 4.71 -11.25 -4.21
C LYS A 128 4.74 -10.08 -5.19
N ILE A 129 5.45 -10.26 -6.30
CA ILE A 129 5.51 -9.28 -7.40
C ILE A 129 4.11 -8.90 -7.91
N ARG A 130 3.18 -9.86 -7.98
CA ARG A 130 1.81 -9.60 -8.45
C ARG A 130 1.10 -8.54 -7.60
N PHE A 131 1.35 -8.51 -6.29
CA PHE A 131 0.71 -7.54 -5.40
C PHE A 131 1.24 -6.13 -5.61
N VAL A 132 2.51 -5.99 -6.00
CA VAL A 132 3.10 -4.69 -6.36
C VAL A 132 2.33 -4.07 -7.52
N PHE A 133 2.10 -4.83 -8.59
CA PHE A 133 1.38 -4.34 -9.77
C PHE A 133 -0.11 -4.13 -9.51
N ILE A 134 -0.76 -5.00 -8.74
CA ILE A 134 -2.16 -4.80 -8.35
C ILE A 134 -2.29 -3.54 -7.49
N GLY A 135 -1.41 -3.34 -6.52
CA GLY A 135 -1.38 -2.13 -5.69
C GLY A 135 -1.15 -0.87 -6.52
N LEU A 136 -0.18 -0.89 -7.44
CA LEU A 136 0.06 0.23 -8.36
C LEU A 136 -1.17 0.53 -9.23
N PHE A 137 -1.81 -0.51 -9.78
CA PHE A 137 -3.04 -0.36 -10.55
C PHE A 137 -4.17 0.23 -9.72
N LEU A 138 -4.38 -0.25 -8.48
CA LEU A 138 -5.41 0.29 -7.58
C LEU A 138 -5.13 1.74 -7.22
N PHE A 139 -3.88 2.08 -6.93
CA PHE A 139 -3.48 3.46 -6.69
C PHE A 139 -3.81 4.35 -7.90
N TYR A 140 -3.45 3.94 -9.12
CA TYR A 140 -3.77 4.69 -10.33
C TYR A 140 -5.27 4.79 -10.59
N ALA A 141 -6.01 3.69 -10.45
CA ALA A 141 -7.45 3.69 -10.60
C ALA A 141 -8.09 4.71 -9.65
N ILE A 142 -7.69 4.71 -8.38
CA ILE A 142 -8.19 5.67 -7.37
C ILE A 142 -7.75 7.09 -7.70
N TYR A 143 -6.45 7.31 -7.91
CA TYR A 143 -5.85 8.63 -8.08
C TYR A 143 -6.40 9.34 -9.32
N PHE A 144 -6.39 8.66 -10.47
CA PHE A 144 -6.90 9.22 -11.72
C PHE A 144 -8.43 9.33 -11.73
N SER A 145 -9.16 8.49 -10.98
CA SER A 145 -10.60 8.70 -10.80
C SER A 145 -10.90 9.98 -10.03
N ILE A 146 -10.16 10.25 -8.94
CA ILE A 146 -10.29 11.51 -8.19
C ILE A 146 -9.94 12.69 -9.09
N LEU A 147 -8.85 12.61 -9.86
CA LEU A 147 -8.45 13.66 -10.80
C LEU A 147 -9.53 13.90 -11.87
N TRP A 148 -10.06 12.84 -12.47
CA TRP A 148 -11.12 12.92 -13.46
C TRP A 148 -12.36 13.61 -12.91
N ILE A 149 -12.84 13.17 -11.74
CA ILE A 149 -13.98 13.80 -11.07
C ILE A 149 -13.68 15.28 -10.83
N ALA A 150 -12.51 15.60 -10.27
CA ALA A 150 -12.12 16.96 -9.93
C ALA A 150 -12.09 17.91 -11.14
N VAL A 151 -11.57 17.45 -12.27
CA VAL A 151 -11.59 18.18 -13.54
C VAL A 151 -13.03 18.34 -14.03
N SER A 152 -13.83 17.27 -14.04
CA SER A 152 -15.20 17.30 -14.53
C SER A 152 -16.14 18.21 -13.73
N THR A 153 -15.91 18.35 -12.42
CA THR A 153 -16.69 19.20 -11.53
C THR A 153 -16.10 20.61 -11.38
N ASN A 154 -15.00 20.92 -12.08
CA ASN A 154 -14.28 22.19 -12.01
C ASN A 154 -13.88 22.59 -10.57
N GLN A 155 -13.49 21.60 -9.76
CA GLN A 155 -13.13 21.79 -8.33
C GLN A 155 -11.61 21.95 -8.13
N LEU A 156 -10.89 22.32 -9.19
CA LEU A 156 -9.43 22.46 -9.19
C LEU A 156 -9.02 23.92 -9.34
N THR A 157 -8.11 24.37 -8.49
CA THR A 157 -7.46 25.67 -8.61
C THR A 157 -6.06 25.45 -9.16
N TYR A 158 -5.78 25.93 -10.36
CA TYR A 158 -4.48 25.76 -10.99
C TYR A 158 -3.52 26.89 -10.59
N THR A 159 -2.25 26.55 -10.42
CA THR A 159 -1.16 27.51 -10.20
C THR A 159 0.02 27.14 -11.09
N LYS A 160 0.87 28.13 -11.42
CA LYS A 160 2.18 27.93 -12.04
C LYS A 160 3.33 28.22 -11.07
N ASP A 161 3.03 28.79 -9.91
CA ASP A 161 4.02 29.06 -8.87
C ASP A 161 4.18 27.86 -7.94
N TRP A 162 5.42 27.42 -7.78
CA TRP A 162 5.82 26.31 -6.92
C TRP A 162 5.57 26.61 -5.44
N GLY A 163 5.78 27.85 -4.99
CA GLY A 163 5.53 28.26 -3.62
C GLY A 163 4.04 28.13 -3.26
N HIS A 164 3.18 28.66 -4.13
CA HIS A 164 1.73 28.55 -3.98
C HIS A 164 1.20 27.11 -4.14
N TYR A 165 1.88 26.25 -4.90
CA TYR A 165 1.55 24.83 -4.99
C TYR A 165 1.78 24.08 -3.68
N ILE A 166 2.95 24.28 -3.05
CA ILE A 166 3.33 23.59 -1.82
C ILE A 166 2.48 24.08 -0.64
N SER A 167 2.37 25.39 -0.49
CA SER A 167 1.78 26.02 0.70
C SER A 167 0.29 26.33 0.57
N GLY A 168 -0.20 26.53 -0.65
CA GLY A 168 -1.55 26.99 -0.95
C GLY A 168 -2.41 25.90 -1.60
N PRO A 169 -3.70 26.16 -1.85
CA PRO A 169 -4.65 25.21 -2.45
C PRO A 169 -4.41 24.93 -3.94
N GLY A 170 -3.50 25.69 -4.56
CA GLY A 170 -3.18 25.57 -5.98
C GLY A 170 -2.58 24.21 -6.34
N ILE A 171 -2.76 23.82 -7.60
CA ILE A 171 -2.26 22.59 -8.19
C ILE A 171 -1.39 22.90 -9.39
N LEU A 172 -0.24 22.22 -9.47
CA LEU A 172 0.54 22.10 -10.70
C LEU A 172 0.11 20.84 -11.46
N ILE A 173 -0.37 21.03 -12.69
CA ILE A 173 -0.85 19.93 -13.54
C ILE A 173 0.28 18.94 -13.82
N GLU A 174 1.48 19.44 -14.11
CA GLU A 174 2.63 18.58 -14.42
C GLU A 174 2.99 17.66 -13.23
N ASP A 175 2.99 18.19 -12.01
CA ASP A 175 3.28 17.39 -10.81
C ASP A 175 2.16 16.41 -10.46
N ILE A 176 0.89 16.80 -10.66
CA ILE A 176 -0.24 15.90 -10.38
C ILE A 176 -0.35 14.77 -11.39
N VAL A 177 -0.08 15.02 -12.67
CA VAL A 177 -0.21 14.00 -13.71
C VAL A 177 1.03 13.10 -13.77
N ALA A 178 2.23 13.68 -13.70
CA ALA A 178 3.47 12.94 -13.88
C ALA A 178 4.27 12.78 -12.58
N GLY A 179 4.41 13.85 -11.78
CA GLY A 179 5.26 13.86 -10.59
C GLY A 179 4.84 12.85 -9.52
N LYS A 180 3.66 13.05 -8.91
CA LYS A 180 3.16 12.16 -7.85
C LYS A 180 2.95 10.74 -8.39
N PRO A 181 2.20 10.47 -9.47
CA PRO A 181 2.01 9.11 -9.96
C PRO A 181 3.31 8.43 -10.41
N GLY A 182 4.25 9.20 -10.95
CA GLY A 182 5.59 8.74 -11.32
C GLY A 182 6.41 8.30 -10.12
N MET A 183 6.28 8.96 -8.96
CA MET A 183 6.92 8.51 -7.72
C MET A 183 6.44 7.09 -7.34
N TYR A 184 5.13 6.82 -7.36
CA TYR A 184 4.59 5.48 -7.06
C TYR A 184 5.06 4.45 -8.10
N PHE A 185 5.15 4.84 -9.38
CA PHE A 185 5.72 3.98 -10.41
C PHE A 185 7.16 3.58 -10.08
N CYS A 186 8.02 4.56 -9.78
CA CYS A 186 9.41 4.34 -9.44
C CYS A 186 9.56 3.42 -8.23
N PHE A 187 8.79 3.64 -7.16
CA PHE A 187 8.78 2.75 -5.99
C PHE A 187 8.31 1.33 -6.34
N ALA A 188 7.23 1.19 -7.10
CA ALA A 188 6.72 -0.11 -7.52
C ALA A 188 7.74 -0.86 -8.39
N MET A 189 8.42 -0.19 -9.31
CA MET A 189 9.48 -0.77 -10.13
C MET A 189 10.69 -1.18 -9.29
N MET A 190 11.14 -0.31 -8.38
CA MET A 190 12.24 -0.61 -7.47
C MET A 190 11.94 -1.84 -6.60
N ILE A 191 10.75 -1.90 -6.01
CA ILE A 191 10.30 -3.04 -5.20
C ILE A 191 10.21 -4.31 -6.05
N SER A 192 9.60 -4.22 -7.24
CA SER A 192 9.48 -5.37 -8.16
C SER A 192 10.85 -5.94 -8.55
N MET A 193 11.80 -5.07 -8.88
CA MET A 193 13.18 -5.46 -9.19
C MET A 193 13.91 -6.05 -7.99
N GLY A 194 13.67 -5.52 -6.78
CA GLY A 194 14.19 -6.05 -5.53
C GLY A 194 13.71 -7.49 -5.29
N ILE A 195 12.40 -7.73 -5.40
CA ILE A 195 11.81 -9.08 -5.25
C ILE A 195 12.38 -10.02 -6.32
N PHE A 196 12.41 -9.58 -7.59
CA PHE A 196 12.94 -10.39 -8.69
C PHE A 196 14.41 -10.79 -8.47
N ARG A 197 15.25 -9.85 -8.02
CA ARG A 197 16.66 -10.10 -7.72
C ARG A 197 16.81 -11.14 -6.62
N THR A 198 16.03 -11.04 -5.55
CA THR A 198 16.07 -12.01 -4.44
C THR A 198 15.63 -13.40 -4.89
N ILE A 199 14.53 -13.51 -5.66
CA ILE A 199 14.09 -14.79 -6.22
C ILE A 199 15.15 -15.39 -7.15
N SER A 200 15.79 -14.57 -7.99
CA SER A 200 16.88 -15.00 -8.88
C SER A 200 18.08 -15.54 -8.08
N MET A 201 18.44 -14.88 -6.98
CA MET A 201 19.53 -15.30 -6.11
C MET A 201 19.25 -16.65 -5.45
N VAL A 202 18.06 -16.81 -4.83
CA VAL A 202 17.64 -18.08 -4.20
C VAL A 202 17.66 -19.22 -5.22
N ARG A 203 17.17 -18.97 -6.44
CA ARG A 203 17.19 -19.96 -7.52
C ARG A 203 18.60 -20.39 -7.91
N ARG A 204 19.55 -19.45 -8.01
CA ARG A 204 20.95 -19.77 -8.35
C ARG A 204 21.62 -20.62 -7.27
N ILE A 205 21.41 -20.28 -5.99
CA ILE A 205 21.93 -21.05 -4.86
C ILE A 205 21.37 -22.47 -4.87
N GLY A 206 20.05 -22.61 -5.05
CA GLY A 206 19.41 -23.92 -5.12
C GLY A 206 19.92 -24.82 -6.25
N ILE A 207 20.21 -24.24 -7.42
CA ILE A 207 20.82 -24.99 -8.55
C ILE A 207 22.24 -25.43 -8.20
N ALA A 208 23.05 -24.56 -7.61
CA ALA A 208 24.44 -24.87 -7.23
C ALA A 208 24.51 -25.98 -6.15
N GLU A 209 23.61 -25.97 -5.17
CA GLU A 209 23.52 -27.03 -4.16
C GLU A 209 22.99 -28.35 -4.73
N GLY A 210 22.03 -28.30 -5.66
CA GLY A 210 21.52 -29.47 -6.36
C GLY A 210 22.59 -30.16 -7.22
N GLN A 211 23.42 -29.38 -7.92
CA GLN A 211 24.53 -29.93 -8.71
C GLN A 211 25.60 -30.59 -7.84
N LYS A 212 25.89 -30.06 -6.66
CA LYS A 212 26.84 -30.68 -5.71
C LYS A 212 26.37 -32.02 -5.14
N LYS A 213 25.05 -32.25 -5.03
CA LYS A 213 24.50 -33.51 -4.54
C LYS A 213 24.36 -34.58 -5.63
N GLY A 214 24.36 -34.22 -6.91
CA GLY A 214 24.30 -35.16 -8.03
C GLY A 214 25.65 -35.71 -8.50
N THR A 215 26.76 -35.19 -7.96
CA THR A 215 28.15 -35.62 -8.27
C THR A 215 28.82 -36.41 -7.14
N LEU A 216 28.06 -36.80 -6.11
CA LEU A 216 28.43 -37.76 -5.06
C LEU A 216 27.59 -39.03 -5.23
#